data_AF-A0A412XR74-F1
#
_entry.id   AF-A0A412XR74-F1
#
_cell.length_a   1.000
_cell.length_b   1.000
_cell.length_c   1.000
_cell.angle_alpha   90.00
_cell.angle_beta   90.00
_cell.angle_gamma   90.00
#
_symmetry.space_group_name_H-M   'P 1'
#
loop_
_entity.id
_entity.type
_entity.pdbx_description
1 polymer ?
#
loop_
_entity_poly.entity_id
_entity_poly.type
_entity_poly.pdbx_seq_one_letter_code
_entity_poly.pdbx_strand_id
1 'polypeptide(L)'
;MRILFNYCYYRISKFYKDWGESGSEGTAGVILYGCLGGYFLSMLGFILSAFNIEMTEILVAVVILFFIGMSFFFVSEKKYKELEEHYKNEKHSKLKGWFVFTFCISSWILFIIVLYSV
;
A
#
# COMPACT_ATOMS: atom_id res chain seq x y z
N MET A 1 2.52 1.22 14.77
CA MET A 1 2.53 1.51 13.31
C MET A 1 3.65 0.81 12.55
N ARG A 2 4.94 0.96 12.92
CA ARG A 2 6.07 0.33 12.19
C ARG A 2 5.95 -1.20 12.03
N ILE A 3 5.44 -1.88 13.06
CA ILE A 3 5.20 -3.34 13.04
C ILE A 3 4.17 -3.73 11.96
N LEU A 4 3.02 -3.05 11.93
CA LEU A 4 1.96 -3.30 10.96
C LEU A 4 2.43 -3.00 9.53
N PHE A 5 3.15 -1.90 9.33
CA PHE A 5 3.70 -1.55 8.03
C PHE A 5 4.69 -2.60 7.52
N ASN A 6 5.65 -3.01 8.36
CA ASN A 6 6.59 -4.08 8.04
C ASN A 6 5.87 -5.41 7.77
N TYR A 7 4.77 -5.67 8.48
CA TYR A 7 3.95 -6.86 8.26
C TYR A 7 3.27 -6.83 6.90
N CYS A 8 2.57 -5.75 6.55
CA CYS A 8 1.95 -5.60 5.24
C CYS A 8 3.00 -5.71 4.12
N TYR A 9 4.15 -5.05 4.29
CA TYR A 9 5.28 -5.15 3.37
C TYR A 9 5.70 -6.60 3.15
N TYR A 10 6.00 -7.33 4.24
CA TYR A 10 6.36 -8.75 4.17
C TYR A 10 5.30 -9.59 3.44
N ARG A 11 4.03 -9.41 3.77
CA ARG A 11 2.93 -10.21 3.21
C ARG A 11 2.76 -9.97 1.71
N ILE A 12 2.90 -8.72 1.26
CA ILE A 12 2.84 -8.38 -0.16
C ILE A 12 4.08 -8.94 -0.86
N SER A 13 5.29 -8.73 -0.32
CA SER A 13 6.53 -9.28 -0.91
C SER A 13 6.46 -10.78 -1.07
N LYS A 14 6.04 -11.50 -0.01
CA LYS A 14 5.91 -12.95 -0.04
C LYS A 14 4.90 -13.41 -1.09
N PHE A 15 3.76 -12.73 -1.20
CA PHE A 15 2.75 -13.06 -2.21
C PHE A 15 3.31 -12.95 -3.64
N TYR A 16 4.02 -11.86 -3.96
CA TYR A 16 4.63 -11.67 -5.28
C TYR A 16 5.81 -12.62 -5.52
N LYS A 17 6.60 -12.91 -4.48
CA LYS A 17 7.67 -13.91 -4.55
C LYS A 17 7.12 -15.30 -4.83
N ASP A 18 6.04 -15.69 -4.16
CA ASP A 18 5.34 -16.97 -4.38
C ASP A 18 4.69 -17.04 -5.77
N TRP A 19 4.33 -15.89 -6.36
CA TRP A 19 3.87 -15.78 -7.76
C TRP A 19 5.03 -15.95 -8.77
N GLY A 20 6.27 -15.75 -8.34
CA GLY A 20 7.46 -15.84 -9.20
C GLY A 20 7.98 -14.50 -9.72
N GLU A 21 7.53 -13.38 -9.14
CA GLU A 21 8.01 -12.04 -9.49
C GLU A 21 9.46 -11.85 -9.04
N SER A 22 10.35 -11.48 -9.97
CA SER A 22 11.70 -11.05 -9.62
C SER A 22 11.66 -9.65 -9.03
N GLY A 23 12.29 -9.45 -7.86
CA GLY A 23 12.24 -8.16 -7.16
C GLY A 23 10.92 -7.89 -6.43
N SER A 24 10.27 -8.94 -5.94
CA SER A 24 9.04 -8.90 -5.13
C SER A 24 9.05 -7.84 -4.01
N GLU A 25 10.21 -7.54 -3.45
CA GLU A 25 10.47 -6.53 -2.43
C GLU A 25 10.21 -5.10 -2.93
N GLY A 26 10.56 -4.83 -4.18
CA GLY A 26 10.30 -3.56 -4.86
C GLY A 26 8.81 -3.40 -5.15
N THR A 27 8.22 -4.43 -5.76
CA THR A 27 6.78 -4.49 -6.08
C THR A 27 5.94 -4.27 -4.81
N ALA A 28 6.30 -4.92 -3.71
CA ALA A 28 5.62 -4.74 -2.44
C ALA A 28 5.75 -3.32 -1.87
N GLY A 29 6.91 -2.69 -2.03
CA GLY A 29 7.12 -1.30 -1.67
C GLY A 29 6.17 -0.38 -2.44
N VAL A 30 6.14 -0.51 -3.76
CA VAL A 30 5.29 0.31 -4.64
C VAL A 30 3.81 0.12 -4.30
N ILE A 31 3.36 -1.12 -4.13
CA ILE A 31 1.95 -1.42 -3.80
C ILE A 31 1.57 -0.85 -2.44
N LEU A 32 2.38 -1.10 -1.41
CA LEU A 32 2.05 -0.65 -0.06
C LEU A 32 2.00 0.87 0.04
N TYR A 33 2.96 1.58 -0.56
CA TYR A 33 2.93 3.04 -0.62
C TYR A 33 1.82 3.56 -1.53
N GLY A 34 1.51 2.88 -2.64
CA GLY A 34 0.37 3.19 -3.48
C GLY A 34 -0.95 3.11 -2.71
N CYS A 35 -1.13 2.09 -1.88
CA CYS A 35 -2.29 1.99 -0.98
C CYS A 35 -2.31 3.13 0.05
N LEU A 36 -1.18 3.50 0.63
CA LEU A 36 -1.15 4.68 1.50
C LEU A 36 -1.53 5.96 0.75
N GLY A 37 -1.08 6.10 -0.50
CA GLY A 37 -1.47 7.20 -1.38
C GLY A 37 -2.97 7.23 -1.67
N GLY A 38 -3.58 6.09 -1.97
CA GLY A 38 -5.02 5.98 -2.19
C GLY A 38 -5.84 6.37 -0.97
N TYR A 39 -5.46 5.91 0.24
CA TYR A 39 -6.10 6.35 1.47
C TYR A 39 -5.91 7.85 1.73
N PHE A 40 -4.71 8.38 1.51
CA PHE A 40 -4.42 9.80 1.68
C PHE A 40 -5.25 10.65 0.72
N LEU A 41 -5.33 10.26 -0.56
CA LEU A 41 -6.15 10.92 -1.56
C LEU A 41 -7.64 10.85 -1.23
N SER A 42 -8.12 9.71 -0.71
CA SER A 42 -9.51 9.58 -0.26
C SER A 42 -9.82 10.58 0.85
N MET A 43 -8.95 10.67 1.86
CA MET A 43 -9.09 11.62 2.97
C MET A 43 -9.04 13.07 2.47
N LEU A 44 -8.10 13.37 1.57
CA LEU A 44 -7.95 14.70 0.98
C LEU A 44 -9.19 15.08 0.16
N GLY A 45 -9.71 14.17 -0.66
CA GLY A 45 -10.93 14.40 -1.44
C GLY A 45 -12.14 14.68 -0.54
N PHE A 46 -12.33 13.94 0.55
CA PHE A 46 -13.38 14.26 1.53
C PHE A 46 -13.22 15.65 2.14
N ILE A 47 -11.99 16.06 2.47
CA ILE A 47 -11.72 17.40 3.02
C ILE A 47 -12.04 18.47 1.97
N LEU A 48 -11.56 18.30 0.73
CA LEU A 48 -11.81 19.25 -0.36
C LEU A 48 -13.31 19.39 -0.67
N SER A 49 -14.04 18.26 -0.66
CA SER A 49 -15.51 18.23 -0.80
C SER A 49 -16.20 19.09 0.24
N ALA A 50 -15.77 19.01 1.50
CA ALA A 50 -16.35 19.81 2.59
C ALA A 50 -16.18 21.33 2.39
N PHE A 51 -15.23 21.75 1.54
CA PHE A 51 -15.00 23.14 1.15
C PHE A 51 -15.51 23.47 -0.27
N ASN A 52 -16.21 22.55 -0.95
CA ASN A 52 -16.62 22.67 -2.35
C ASN A 52 -15.44 22.95 -3.31
N ILE A 53 -14.29 22.34 -3.04
CA ILE A 53 -13.10 22.43 -3.90
C ILE A 53 -12.97 21.13 -4.68
N GLU A 54 -12.85 21.23 -6.00
CA GLU A 54 -12.62 20.08 -6.86
C GLU A 54 -11.17 19.58 -6.75
N MET A 55 -11.01 18.27 -6.71
CA MET A 55 -9.71 17.62 -6.71
C MET A 55 -9.14 17.58 -8.14
N THR A 56 -8.03 18.27 -8.38
CA THR A 56 -7.43 18.32 -9.72
C THR A 56 -6.62 17.06 -10.03
N GLU A 57 -6.59 16.68 -11.31
CA GLU A 57 -5.78 15.56 -11.79
C GLU A 57 -4.28 15.74 -11.49
N ILE A 58 -3.79 16.99 -11.55
CA ILE A 58 -2.41 17.33 -11.22
C ILE A 58 -2.09 17.01 -9.75
N LEU A 59 -2.99 17.36 -8.83
CA LEU A 59 -2.82 17.04 -7.41
C LEU A 59 -2.77 15.53 -7.19
N VAL A 60 -3.67 14.77 -7.82
CA VAL A 60 -3.68 13.31 -7.77
C VAL A 60 -2.35 12.73 -8.26
N ALA A 61 -1.87 13.19 -9.42
CA ALA A 61 -0.62 12.72 -10.01
C ALA A 61 0.59 13.02 -9.11
N VAL A 62 0.69 14.24 -8.55
CA VAL A 62 1.78 14.64 -7.64
C VAL A 62 1.80 13.75 -6.40
N VAL A 63 0.63 13.48 -5.80
CA VAL A 63 0.53 12.63 -4.61
C VAL A 63 0.96 11.19 -4.94
N ILE A 64 0.47 10.62 -6.05
CA ILE A 64 0.86 9.26 -6.47
C ILE A 64 2.38 9.17 -6.68
N LEU A 65 2.96 10.12 -7.41
CA LEU A 65 4.41 10.17 -7.66
C LEU A 65 5.21 10.31 -6.36
N PHE A 66 4.73 11.13 -5.42
CA PHE A 66 5.34 11.26 -4.11
C PHE A 66 5.37 9.92 -3.36
N PHE A 67 4.23 9.22 -3.26
CA PHE A 67 4.17 7.93 -2.56
C PHE A 67 5.02 6.85 -3.25
N ILE A 68 5.04 6.79 -4.59
CA ILE A 68 5.93 5.89 -5.33
C ILE A 68 7.40 6.24 -5.05
N GLY A 69 7.78 7.52 -5.06
CA GLY A 69 9.13 7.97 -4.72
C GLY A 69 9.55 7.56 -3.30
N MET A 70 8.65 7.67 -2.34
CA MET A 70 8.87 7.24 -0.96
C MET A 70 9.10 5.72 -0.83
N SER A 71 8.55 4.92 -1.74
CA SER A 71 8.73 3.46 -1.71
C SER A 71 10.19 3.04 -1.88
N PHE A 72 10.96 3.74 -2.73
CA PHE A 72 12.36 3.41 -3.02
C PHE A 72 13.26 3.43 -1.78
N PHE A 73 12.99 4.33 -0.82
CA PHE A 73 13.77 4.41 0.42
C PHE A 73 13.54 3.23 1.37
N PHE A 74 12.48 2.45 1.14
CA PHE A 74 12.07 1.37 2.04
C PHE A 74 12.41 -0.04 1.53
N VAL A 75 12.63 -0.19 0.22
CA VAL A 75 12.92 -1.47 -0.43
C VAL A 75 14.28 -1.99 0.03
N SER A 76 14.32 -3.17 0.63
CA SER A 76 15.57 -3.82 1.05
C SER A 76 15.40 -5.33 1.15
N GLU A 77 16.21 -6.07 0.40
CA GLU A 77 16.23 -7.54 0.45
C GLU A 77 16.63 -8.06 1.84
N LYS A 78 17.61 -7.40 2.48
CA LYS A 78 18.03 -7.74 3.85
C LYS A 78 16.85 -7.67 4.82
N LYS A 79 16.07 -6.60 4.73
CA LYS A 79 14.88 -6.39 5.55
C LYS A 79 13.81 -7.43 5.28
N TYR A 80 13.59 -7.81 4.02
CA TYR A 80 12.65 -8.87 3.68
C TYR A 80 13.07 -10.20 4.33
N LYS A 81 14.34 -10.60 4.24
CA LYS A 81 14.85 -11.84 4.86
C LYS A 81 14.68 -11.85 6.38
N GLU A 82 14.93 -10.72 7.05
CA GLU A 82 14.68 -10.57 8.49
C GLU A 82 13.21 -10.77 8.85
N LEU A 83 12.29 -10.23 8.04
CA LEU A 83 10.85 -10.39 8.24
C LEU A 83 10.37 -11.82 7.91
N GLU A 84 10.93 -12.44 6.88
CA GLU A 84 10.62 -13.81 6.47
C GLU A 84 10.96 -14.81 7.57
N GLU A 85 12.13 -14.67 8.20
CA GLU A 85 12.53 -15.50 9.33
C GLU A 85 11.65 -15.22 10.57
N HIS A 86 11.37 -13.94 10.86
CA HIS A 86 10.52 -13.56 12.00
C HIS A 86 9.09 -14.12 11.91
N TYR A 87 8.50 -14.15 10.72
CA TYR A 87 7.11 -14.60 10.50
C TYR A 87 6.98 -16.04 9.98
N LYS A 88 8.08 -16.79 9.86
CA LYS A 88 8.13 -18.14 9.27
C LYS A 88 7.09 -19.12 9.82
N ASN A 89 6.87 -19.10 11.14
CA ASN A 89 5.98 -20.02 11.84
C ASN A 89 4.67 -19.35 12.31
N GLU A 90 4.23 -18.29 11.64
CA GLU A 90 3.02 -17.58 12.07
C GLU A 90 1.75 -18.45 11.92
N LYS A 91 0.90 -18.43 12.95
CA LYS A 91 -0.43 -19.07 12.89
C LYS A 91 -1.37 -18.25 12.01
N HIS A 92 -2.30 -18.96 11.35
CA HIS A 92 -3.35 -18.39 10.50
C HIS A 92 -2.81 -17.53 9.34
N SER A 93 -1.66 -17.90 8.75
CA SER A 93 -1.03 -17.12 7.70
C SER A 93 -1.98 -16.82 6.53
N LYS A 94 -2.80 -17.78 6.06
CA LYS A 94 -3.78 -17.53 4.99
C LYS A 94 -4.77 -16.40 5.33
N LEU A 95 -5.40 -16.45 6.50
CA LEU A 95 -6.38 -15.45 6.93
C LEU A 95 -5.76 -14.04 7.02
N LYS A 96 -4.56 -13.95 7.59
CA LYS A 96 -3.85 -12.66 7.68
C LYS A 96 -3.44 -12.10 6.32
N GLY A 97 -3.16 -12.98 5.36
CA GLY A 97 -2.93 -12.59 3.96
C GLY A 97 -4.15 -11.95 3.34
N TRP A 98 -5.32 -12.55 3.56
CA TRP A 98 -6.59 -11.96 3.12
C TRP A 98 -6.83 -10.58 3.72
N PHE A 99 -6.51 -10.35 5.00
CA PHE A 99 -6.63 -9.01 5.58
C PHE A 99 -5.74 -7.97 4.89
N VAL A 100 -4.48 -8.33 4.57
CA VAL A 100 -3.57 -7.44 3.84
C VAL A 100 -4.07 -7.20 2.42
N PHE A 101 -4.59 -8.23 1.76
CA PHE A 101 -5.17 -8.13 0.43
C PHE A 101 -6.40 -7.21 0.42
N THR A 102 -7.34 -7.39 1.35
CA THR A 102 -8.51 -6.53 1.48
C THR A 102 -8.11 -5.09 1.78
N PHE A 103 -7.10 -4.88 2.63
CA PHE A 103 -6.54 -3.56 2.91
C PHE A 103 -6.02 -2.86 1.66
N CYS A 104 -5.37 -3.62 0.75
CA CYS A 104 -4.85 -3.05 -0.49
C CYS A 104 -5.98 -2.68 -1.46
N ILE A 105 -6.98 -3.55 -1.63
CA ILE A 105 -8.11 -3.32 -2.52
C ILE A 105 -9.00 -2.18 -2.00
N SER A 106 -9.31 -2.16 -0.71
CA SER A 106 -10.19 -1.14 -0.12
C SER A 106 -9.61 0.27 -0.29
N SER A 107 -8.29 0.43 -0.30
CA SER A 107 -7.65 1.71 -0.60
C SER A 107 -8.10 2.29 -1.94
N TRP A 108 -8.05 1.49 -3.00
CA TRP A 108 -8.36 1.95 -4.35
C TRP A 108 -9.86 2.10 -4.56
N ILE A 109 -10.67 1.19 -3.99
CA ILE A 109 -12.12 1.32 -3.99
C ILE A 109 -12.55 2.63 -3.33
N LEU A 110 -12.00 2.95 -2.16
CA LEU A 110 -12.32 4.19 -1.45
C LEU A 110 -11.92 5.42 -2.27
N PHE A 111 -10.74 5.41 -2.86
CA PHE A 111 -10.29 6.53 -3.69
C PHE A 111 -11.21 6.74 -4.90
N ILE A 112 -11.60 5.65 -5.57
CA ILE A 112 -12.55 5.67 -6.69
C ILE A 112 -13.90 6.23 -6.24
N ILE A 113 -14.44 5.76 -5.11
CA ILE A 113 -15.71 6.27 -4.58
C ILE A 113 -15.63 7.78 -4.34
N VAL A 114 -14.56 8.25 -3.69
CA VAL A 114 -14.35 9.68 -3.42
C VAL A 114 -14.26 10.46 -4.72
N LEU A 115 -13.51 9.99 -5.71
CA LEU A 115 -13.37 10.64 -7.02
C LEU A 115 -14.69 10.79 -7.79
N TYR A 116 -15.65 9.88 -7.58
CA TYR A 116 -16.97 9.94 -8.23
C TYR A 116 -18.09 10.52 -7.36
N SER A 117 -17.82 10.81 -6.08
CA SER A 117 -18.81 11.33 -5.13
C SER A 117 -18.56 12.78 -4.71
N VAL A 118 -17.36 13.28 -4.96
CA VAL A 118 -16.88 14.64 -4.66
C VAL A 118 -16.64 15.37 -5.98
#